data_AF-A0A5B7G536-F1
#
_entry.id   AF-A0A5B7G536-F1
#
_cell.length_a   1.000
_cell.length_b   1.000
_cell.length_c   1.000
_cell.angle_alpha   90.00
_cell.angle_beta   90.00
_cell.angle_gamma   90.00
#
_symmetry.space_group_name_H-M   'P 1'
#
loop_
_entity.id
_entity.type
_entity.pdbx_description
1 polymer ?
#
loop_
_entity_poly.entity_id
_entity_poly.type
_entity_poly.pdbx_seq_one_letter_code
_entity_poly.pdbx_strand_id
1 'polypeptide(L)'
;MLGDSTYSSPHGYRAFFSTPFTEQGHHGGTAILQRFRQFLGRPVRWWNAACTNAVRDKREAFSRLRRHRGDLQCLDAFRRCRARARRVLKEAQRASWKAYVSSINVHTTLRDLFNKVR
;
A
#
# COMPACT_ATOMS: atom_id res chain seq x y z
N MET A 1 -62.05 19.11 28.48
CA MET A 1 -62.17 18.52 27.13
C MET A 1 -60.93 18.87 26.32
N LEU A 2 -59.81 18.18 26.56
CA LEU A 2 -58.66 18.12 25.66
C LEU A 2 -58.17 16.67 25.73
N GLY A 3 -58.30 15.96 24.61
CA GLY A 3 -58.15 14.51 24.53
C GLY A 3 -56.70 14.06 24.52
N ASP A 4 -56.47 12.93 25.19
CA ASP A 4 -55.20 12.20 25.19
C ASP A 4 -54.93 11.62 23.80
N SER A 5 -53.81 12.03 23.19
CA SER A 5 -53.33 11.46 21.93
C SER A 5 -52.47 10.23 22.23
N THR A 6 -53.11 9.07 22.30
CA THR A 6 -52.43 7.77 22.37
C THR A 6 -51.85 7.45 20.99
N TYR A 7 -50.56 7.71 20.80
CA TYR A 7 -49.82 7.28 19.61
C TYR A 7 -49.55 5.77 19.69
N SER A 8 -50.46 4.97 19.12
CA SER A 8 -50.26 3.55 18.89
C SER A 8 -49.19 3.34 17.81
N SER A 9 -48.02 2.82 18.20
CA SER A 9 -46.97 2.39 17.27
C SER A 9 -47.41 1.14 16.49
N PRO A 10 -47.25 1.10 15.15
CA PRO A 10 -47.53 -0.11 14.38
C PRO A 10 -46.52 -1.22 14.68
N HIS A 11 -47.03 -2.44 14.89
CA HIS A 11 -46.23 -3.66 14.93
C HIS A 11 -45.57 -3.89 13.57
N GLY A 12 -44.23 -3.84 13.50
CA GLY A 12 -43.56 -4.14 12.22
C GLY A 12 -42.05 -3.96 12.11
N TYR A 13 -41.33 -3.50 13.14
CA TYR A 13 -39.88 -3.29 13.02
C TYR A 13 -39.13 -4.36 13.83
N ARG A 14 -38.79 -5.44 13.14
CA ARG A 14 -37.94 -6.51 13.64
C ARG A 14 -36.53 -5.94 13.88
N ALA A 15 -36.06 -6.01 15.11
CA ALA A 15 -34.72 -5.60 15.51
C ALA A 15 -33.67 -6.38 14.71
N PHE A 16 -32.88 -5.68 13.88
CA PHE A 16 -31.77 -6.23 13.09
C PHE A 16 -30.40 -5.89 13.70
N PHE A 17 -30.26 -5.97 15.02
CA PHE A 17 -28.93 -5.89 15.64
C PHE A 17 -28.80 -6.92 16.75
N SER A 18 -28.63 -8.18 16.35
CA SER A 18 -27.94 -9.22 17.11
C SER A 18 -27.70 -10.42 16.19
N THR A 19 -26.61 -10.41 15.45
CA THR A 19 -25.92 -11.65 15.13
C THR A 19 -24.55 -11.61 15.81
N PRO A 20 -24.16 -12.68 16.53
CA PRO A 20 -22.83 -12.79 17.10
C PRO A 20 -21.81 -12.86 15.96
N PHE A 21 -20.81 -11.99 16.02
CA PHE A 21 -19.63 -12.02 15.16
C PHE A 21 -18.97 -13.40 15.32
N THR A 22 -19.27 -14.29 14.38
CA THR A 22 -18.74 -15.66 14.40
C THR A 22 -17.25 -15.56 14.07
N GLU A 23 -16.43 -16.05 15.00
CA GLU A 23 -15.02 -16.36 14.80
C GLU A 23 -14.80 -16.95 13.40
N GLN A 24 -14.07 -16.23 12.56
CA GLN A 24 -13.42 -16.82 11.40
C GLN A 24 -11.93 -16.94 11.69
N GLY A 25 -11.49 -18.19 11.62
CA GLY A 25 -10.21 -18.69 12.05
C GLY A 25 -9.00 -17.98 11.45
N HIS A 26 -7.95 -18.01 12.26
CA HIS A 26 -6.58 -17.67 11.95
C HIS A 26 -6.03 -18.46 10.76
N HIS A 27 -6.10 -17.94 9.52
CA HIS A 27 -5.22 -18.41 8.44
C HIS A 27 -4.83 -17.28 7.48
N GLY A 28 -3.52 -17.06 7.32
CA GLY A 28 -2.98 -16.45 6.09
C GLY A 28 -2.73 -14.95 6.08
N GLY A 29 -2.05 -14.40 7.10
CA GLY A 29 -1.48 -13.07 7.05
C GLY A 29 -0.32 -12.93 6.05
N THR A 30 -0.57 -13.05 4.74
CA THR A 30 0.48 -12.84 3.70
C THR A 30 -0.06 -12.42 2.32
N ALA A 31 -1.08 -11.56 2.22
CA ALA A 31 -1.59 -11.13 0.91
C ALA A 31 -1.46 -9.61 0.60
N ILE A 32 -0.61 -8.87 1.31
CA ILE A 32 -0.42 -7.41 1.08
C ILE A 32 1.04 -7.05 0.67
N LEU A 33 1.90 -8.02 0.39
CA LEU A 33 3.30 -7.76 -0.04
C LEU A 33 3.65 -8.35 -1.42
N GLN A 34 2.76 -8.23 -2.40
CA GLN A 34 3.13 -8.61 -3.78
C GLN A 34 2.67 -7.64 -4.86
N ARG A 35 2.35 -6.38 -4.53
CA ARG A 35 1.79 -5.46 -5.53
C ARG A 35 2.79 -4.87 -6.55
N PHE A 36 4.06 -5.30 -6.56
CA PHE A 36 5.05 -4.83 -7.55
C PHE A 36 6.07 -5.88 -8.01
N ARG A 37 5.97 -7.14 -7.55
CA ARG A 37 6.94 -8.19 -7.96
C ARG A 37 6.40 -9.10 -9.06
N GLN A 38 5.14 -8.94 -9.46
CA GLN A 38 4.47 -9.79 -10.43
C GLN A 38 4.05 -8.98 -11.65
N PHE A 39 5.04 -8.58 -12.44
CA PHE A 39 4.87 -8.43 -13.88
C PHE A 39 6.13 -9.00 -14.55
N LEU A 40 6.09 -10.30 -14.84
CA LEU A 40 6.79 -10.97 -15.95
C LEU A 40 8.32 -10.78 -16.03
N GLY A 41 9.08 -11.47 -15.17
CA GLY A 41 10.47 -11.91 -15.42
C GLY A 41 11.55 -10.85 -15.68
N ARG A 42 11.19 -9.58 -15.91
CA ARG A 42 12.09 -8.49 -16.23
C ARG A 42 12.37 -7.70 -14.96
N PRO A 43 13.65 -7.56 -14.56
CA PRO A 43 14.00 -6.70 -13.45
C PRO A 43 13.52 -5.28 -13.76
N VAL A 44 12.82 -4.71 -12.79
CA VAL A 44 12.28 -3.35 -12.87
C VAL A 44 13.45 -2.38 -13.09
N ARG A 45 13.53 -1.74 -14.27
CA ARG A 45 14.68 -0.94 -14.70
C ARG A 45 15.02 0.23 -13.75
N TRP A 46 14.05 0.72 -12.97
CA TRP A 46 14.24 1.79 -11.99
C TRP A 46 14.64 1.31 -10.59
N TRP A 47 14.64 0.00 -10.33
CA TRP A 47 14.97 -0.54 -9.02
C TRP A 47 16.49 -0.51 -8.79
N ASN A 48 16.93 0.12 -7.71
CA ASN A 48 18.34 0.26 -7.36
C ASN A 48 18.62 -0.23 -5.92
N ALA A 49 19.90 -0.28 -5.54
CA ALA A 49 20.29 -0.69 -4.20
C ALA A 49 19.68 0.20 -3.09
N ALA A 50 19.50 1.50 -3.36
CA ALA A 50 18.86 2.42 -2.42
C ALA A 50 17.38 2.06 -2.17
N CYS A 51 16.64 1.64 -3.20
CA CYS A 51 15.28 1.12 -3.07
C CYS A 51 15.24 -0.15 -2.22
N THR A 52 16.16 -1.09 -2.46
CA THR A 52 16.28 -2.31 -1.65
C THR A 52 16.52 -1.97 -0.17
N ASN A 53 17.50 -1.11 0.10
CA ASN A 53 17.86 -0.70 1.46
C ASN A 53 16.68 0.02 2.15
N ALA A 54 16.06 1.00 1.50
CA ALA A 54 14.95 1.73 2.10
C ALA A 54 13.71 0.84 2.37
N VAL A 55 13.46 -0.17 1.52
CA VAL A 55 12.40 -1.16 1.77
C VAL A 55 12.77 -2.10 2.91
N ARG A 56 14.04 -2.51 3.01
CA ARG A 56 14.56 -3.30 4.14
C ARG A 56 14.41 -2.53 5.45
N ASP A 57 14.89 -1.29 5.52
CA ASP A 57 14.80 -0.43 6.72
C ASP A 57 13.34 -0.27 7.17
N LYS A 58 12.42 -0.03 6.22
CA LYS A 58 10.98 0.05 6.50
C LYS A 58 10.42 -1.27 7.05
N ARG A 59 10.85 -2.41 6.52
CA ARG A 59 10.42 -3.74 7.00
C ARG A 59 10.96 -4.01 8.40
N GLU A 60 12.22 -3.68 8.66
CA GLU A 60 12.82 -3.82 9.99
C GLU A 60 12.11 -2.96 11.03
N ALA A 61 11.84 -1.68 10.72
CA ALA A 61 11.09 -0.79 11.60
C ALA A 61 9.66 -1.31 11.85
N PHE A 62 9.00 -1.86 10.83
CA PHE A 62 7.69 -2.48 10.99
C PHE A 62 7.74 -3.74 11.87
N SER A 63 8.76 -4.58 11.69
CA SER A 63 9.00 -5.76 12.53
C SER A 63 9.29 -5.40 13.98
N ARG A 64 9.96 -4.27 14.25
CA ARG A 64 10.16 -3.73 15.61
C ARG A 64 8.84 -3.24 16.21
N LEU A 65 8.09 -2.40 15.49
CA LEU A 65 6.78 -1.91 15.91
C LEU A 65 5.80 -3.06 16.22
N ARG A 66 5.83 -4.13 15.43
CA ARG A 66 4.95 -5.29 15.66
C ARG A 66 5.28 -6.05 16.94
N ARG A 67 6.57 -6.07 17.35
CA ARG A 67 7.05 -6.72 18.58
C ARG A 67 6.77 -5.87 19.82
N HIS A 68 6.90 -4.55 19.72
CA HIS A 68 6.70 -3.60 20.82
C HIS A 68 5.46 -2.75 20.57
N ARG A 69 4.28 -3.37 20.68
CA ARG A 69 3.01 -2.66 20.50
C ARG A 69 2.82 -1.64 21.63
N GLY A 70 2.46 -0.41 21.28
CA GLY A 70 2.22 0.69 22.22
C GLY A 70 3.41 1.63 22.42
N ASP A 71 4.62 1.27 21.96
CA ASP A 71 5.77 2.17 22.00
C ASP A 71 5.69 3.23 20.89
N LEU A 72 5.55 4.49 21.30
CA LEU A 72 5.49 5.66 20.41
C LEU A 72 6.80 5.84 19.62
N GLN A 73 7.96 5.50 20.19
CA GLN A 73 9.25 5.62 19.51
C GLN A 73 9.35 4.65 18.33
N CYS A 74 8.93 3.41 18.53
CA CYS A 74 8.83 2.43 17.45
C CYS A 74 7.88 2.88 16.33
N LEU A 75 6.77 3.52 16.69
CA LEU A 75 5.78 4.01 15.74
C LEU A 75 6.31 5.20 14.91
N ASP A 76 6.98 6.14 15.56
CA ASP A 76 7.61 7.28 14.88
C ASP A 76 8.77 6.85 13.99
N ALA A 77 9.61 5.93 14.45
CA ALA A 77 10.67 5.33 13.63
C ALA A 77 10.08 4.68 12.36
N PHE A 78 9.00 3.90 12.49
CA PHE A 78 8.32 3.31 11.34
C PHE A 78 7.76 4.38 10.38
N ARG A 79 7.13 5.44 10.90
CA ARG A 79 6.62 6.55 10.07
C ARG A 79 7.75 7.22 9.27
N ARG A 80 8.89 7.50 9.90
CA ARG A 80 10.07 8.07 9.24
C ARG A 80 10.61 7.13 8.15
N CYS A 81 10.82 5.85 8.46
CA CYS A 81 11.28 4.87 7.47
C CYS A 81 10.29 4.69 6.31
N ARG A 82 8.99 4.72 6.58
CA ARG A 82 7.93 4.67 5.55
C ARG A 82 7.96 5.89 4.65
N ALA A 83 8.12 7.09 5.19
CA ALA A 83 8.25 8.32 4.42
C ALA A 83 9.51 8.29 3.54
N ARG A 84 10.65 7.89 4.12
CA ARG A 84 11.93 7.73 3.40
C ARG A 84 11.81 6.73 2.25
N ALA A 85 11.26 5.53 2.50
CA ALA A 85 11.07 4.53 1.45
C ALA A 85 10.19 5.05 0.30
N ARG A 86 9.09 5.76 0.62
CA ARG A 86 8.23 6.37 -0.40
C ARG A 86 8.99 7.41 -1.24
N ARG A 87 9.81 8.24 -0.61
CA ARG A 87 10.62 9.25 -1.29
C ARG A 87 11.62 8.60 -2.24
N VAL A 88 12.43 7.67 -1.74
CA VAL A 88 13.47 6.98 -2.53
C VAL A 88 12.86 6.25 -3.73
N LEU A 89 11.74 5.54 -3.56
CA LEU A 89 11.08 4.85 -4.67
C LEU A 89 10.58 5.85 -5.74
N LYS A 90 9.97 6.97 -5.32
CA LYS A 90 9.51 8.01 -6.26
C LYS A 90 10.68 8.69 -6.97
N GLU A 91 11.79 8.93 -6.29
CA GLU A 91 13.00 9.52 -6.86
C GLU A 91 13.63 8.57 -7.89
N ALA A 92 13.75 7.28 -7.55
CA ALA A 92 14.28 6.27 -8.46
C ALA A 92 13.42 6.13 -9.72
N GLN A 93 12.09 6.11 -9.56
CA GLN A 93 11.16 6.08 -10.70
C GLN A 93 11.30 7.34 -11.58
N ARG A 94 11.35 8.53 -10.97
CA ARG A 94 11.55 9.79 -11.71
C ARG A 94 12.89 9.84 -12.44
N ALA A 95 13.96 9.41 -11.79
CA ALA A 95 15.30 9.39 -12.37
C ALA A 95 15.36 8.44 -13.56
N SER A 96 14.78 7.23 -13.43
CA SER A 96 14.70 6.29 -14.54
C SER A 96 13.83 6.81 -15.69
N TRP A 97 12.72 7.47 -15.39
CA TRP A 97 11.88 8.09 -16.43
C TRP A 97 12.62 9.22 -17.15
N LYS A 98 13.32 10.08 -16.41
CA LYS A 98 14.13 11.15 -16.98
C LYS A 98 15.23 10.58 -17.88
N ALA A 99 15.94 9.54 -17.44
CA ALA A 99 16.95 8.86 -18.24
C ALA A 99 16.36 8.22 -19.50
N TYR A 100 15.19 7.61 -19.40
CA TYR A 100 14.46 7.05 -20.55
C TYR A 100 14.17 8.13 -21.59
N VAL A 101 13.53 9.24 -21.18
CA VAL A 101 13.19 10.35 -22.08
C VAL A 101 14.44 10.99 -22.67
N SER A 102 15.48 11.23 -21.87
CA SER A 102 16.75 11.77 -22.36
C SER A 102 17.47 10.85 -23.35
N SER A 103 17.19 9.54 -23.33
CA SER A 103 17.75 8.59 -24.29
C SER A 103 17.08 8.64 -25.67
N ILE A 104 15.94 9.33 -25.82
CA ILE A 104 15.22 9.49 -27.08
C ILE A 104 15.71 10.79 -27.72
N ASN A 105 16.58 10.66 -28.71
CA ASN A 105 17.14 11.74 -29.51
C ASN A 105 16.87 11.54 -31.01
N VAL A 106 17.30 12.49 -31.83
CA VAL A 106 17.12 12.48 -33.30
C VAL A 106 17.76 11.25 -33.98
N HIS A 107 18.75 10.62 -33.34
CA HIS A 107 19.43 9.43 -33.85
C HIS A 107 18.75 8.11 -33.44
N THR A 108 17.68 8.16 -32.65
CA THR A 108 16.97 6.96 -32.20
C THR A 108 16.12 6.42 -33.35
N THR A 109 16.42 5.22 -33.84
CA THR A 109 15.61 4.60 -34.90
C THR A 109 14.24 4.15 -34.37
N LEU A 110 13.25 4.00 -35.24
CA LEU A 110 11.94 3.43 -34.89
C LEU A 110 12.07 2.07 -34.20
N ARG A 111 13.00 1.22 -34.67
CA ARG A 111 13.29 -0.10 -34.08
C ARG A 111 13.75 0.03 -32.63
N ASP A 112 14.67 0.96 -32.35
CA ASP A 112 15.18 1.18 -30.99
C ASP A 112 14.11 1.73 -30.05
N LEU A 113 13.20 2.56 -30.58
CA LEU A 113 12.05 3.08 -29.85
C LEU A 113 11.09 1.95 -29.44
N PHE A 114 10.74 1.04 -30.36
CA PHE A 114 9.90 -0.13 -30.04
C PHE A 114 10.58 -1.09 -29.04
N ASN A 115 11.89 -1.27 -29.13
CA ASN A 115 12.67 -2.07 -28.19
C ASN A 115 12.73 -1.45 -26.78
N LYS A 116 12.61 -0.11 -26.68
CA LYS A 116 12.60 0.62 -25.42
C LYS A 116 11.24 0.57 -24.70
N VAL A 117 10.13 0.46 -25.44
CA VAL A 117 8.76 0.40 -24.89
C VAL A 117 8.40 -1.01 -24.38
N ARG A 118 9.01 -2.06 -24.93
CA ARG A 118 8.74 -3.48 -24.63
C ARG A 118 9.52 -4.03 -23.43
#